data_AF-A0A7W1JNI8-F1
#
_entry.id   AF-A0A7W1JNI8-F1
#
_cell.length_a   1.000
_cell.length_b   1.000
_cell.length_c   1.000
_cell.angle_alpha   90.00
_cell.angle_beta   90.00
_cell.angle_gamma   90.00
#
_symmetry.space_group_name_H-M   'P 1'
#
loop_
_entity.id
_entity.type
_entity.pdbx_description
1 polymer ?
#
loop_
_entity_poly.entity_id
_entity_poly.type
_entity_poly.pdbx_seq_one_letter_code
_entity_poly.pdbx_strand_id
1 'polypeptide(L)' 'MNDPRQLHGDHTWKIVIDYESCPKCGNIIENRQPYEQRFGLYQKDLICERCKNVFTVSKKREPIFEKQTEV' A
#
# COMPACT_ATOMS: atom_id res chain seq x y z
N MET A 1 38.89 -4.18 4.87
CA MET A 1 38.11 -4.10 6.11
C MET A 1 36.77 -4.76 5.83
N ASN A 2 36.66 -6.07 6.05
CA ASN A 2 35.43 -6.86 5.86
C ASN A 2 35.13 -7.53 7.19
N ASP A 3 34.24 -6.94 7.99
CA ASP A 3 33.78 -7.51 9.26
C ASP A 3 32.56 -8.41 8.99
N PRO A 4 32.64 -9.73 9.21
CA PRO A 4 31.55 -10.67 8.95
C PRO A 4 30.31 -10.47 9.84
N ARG A 5 30.37 -9.58 10.85
CA ARG A 5 29.22 -9.19 11.68
C ARG A 5 28.34 -8.14 11.02
N GLN A 6 28.83 -7.45 9.98
CA GLN A 6 28.01 -6.58 9.14
C GLN A 6 27.36 -7.40 8.03
N LEU A 7 26.56 -8.41 8.41
CA LEU A 7 25.53 -8.91 7.50
C LEU A 7 24.64 -7.71 7.19
N HIS A 8 24.63 -7.26 5.94
CA HIS A 8 23.67 -6.26 5.46
C HIS A 8 22.28 -6.82 5.77
N GLY A 9 21.69 -6.35 6.86
CA GLY A 9 20.52 -7.00 7.40
C GLY A 9 19.35 -6.88 6.44
N ASP A 10 18.73 -8.00 6.09
CA ASP A 10 17.41 -8.07 5.46
C ASP A 10 16.28 -7.55 6.38
N HIS A 11 16.62 -6.73 7.38
CA HIS A 11 15.72 -6.14 8.37
C HIS A 11 14.93 -4.93 7.82
N THR A 12 14.97 -4.70 6.50
CA THR A 12 14.17 -3.66 5.85
C THR A 12 12.89 -4.29 5.30
N TRP A 13 11.84 -4.29 6.13
CA TRP A 13 10.50 -4.67 5.67
C TRP A 13 10.04 -3.70 4.57
N LYS A 14 9.45 -4.23 3.49
CA LYS A 14 8.82 -3.37 2.47
C LYS A 14 7.61 -2.67 3.08
N ILE A 15 7.74 -1.39 3.35
CA ILE A 15 6.61 -0.54 3.78
C ILE A 15 5.93 -0.02 2.52
N VAL A 16 4.63 -0.31 2.39
CA VAL A 16 3.77 0.27 1.36
C VAL A 16 2.96 1.39 2.01
N ILE A 17 3.08 2.60 1.46
CA ILE A 17 2.34 3.77 1.91
C ILE A 17 1.49 4.26 0.74
N ASP A 18 0.18 4.36 0.93
CA ASP A 18 -0.72 4.98 -0.04
C ASP A 18 -1.17 6.36 0.46
N TYR A 19 -1.36 7.27 -0.48
CA TYR A 19 -1.94 8.58 -0.24
C TYR A 19 -3.30 8.66 -0.92
N GLU A 20 -4.35 8.91 -0.12
CA GLU A 20 -5.73 8.95 -0.62
C GLU A 20 -6.34 10.31 -0.30
N SER A 21 -7.01 10.94 -1.27
CA SER A 21 -7.71 12.21 -1.04
C SER A 21 -9.13 11.97 -0.54
N CYS A 22 -9.51 12.66 0.54
CA CYS A 22 -10.87 12.59 1.04
C CYS A 22 -11.85 13.23 0.03
N PRO A 23 -12.88 12.49 -0.44
CA PRO A 23 -13.81 12.99 -1.45
C PRO A 23 -14.69 14.16 -0.96
N LYS A 24 -14.81 14.34 0.36
CA LYS A 24 -15.67 15.37 0.96
C LYS A 24 -14.95 16.69 1.22
N CYS A 25 -13.72 16.65 1.71
CA CYS A 25 -12.98 17.85 2.14
C CYS A 25 -11.62 18.04 1.45
N GLY A 26 -11.21 17.12 0.57
CA GLY A 26 -9.95 17.19 -0.16
C GLY A 26 -8.70 16.92 0.67
N ASN A 27 -8.84 16.55 1.96
CA ASN A 27 -7.70 16.26 2.83
C ASN A 27 -6.95 15.01 2.35
N ILE A 28 -5.63 15.09 2.22
CA ILE A 28 -4.77 13.95 1.89
C ILE A 28 -4.56 13.10 3.15
N ILE A 29 -4.79 11.80 3.02
CA ILE A 29 -4.66 10.81 4.09
C ILE A 29 -3.51 9.89 3.73
N GLU A 30 -2.48 9.85 4.57
CA GLU A 30 -1.46 8.81 4.52
C GLU A 30 -2.01 7.55 5.18
N ASN A 31 -2.10 6.45 4.43
CA ASN A 31 -2.52 5.17 4.97
C ASN A 31 -1.47 4.09 4.72
N ARG A 32 -1.10 3.38 5.80
CA ARG A 32 -0.15 2.26 5.81
C ARG A 32 -0.84 0.90 5.93
N GLN A 33 -2.16 0.89 6.11
CA GLN A 33 -2.93 -0.35 6.16
C GLN A 33 -2.99 -0.99 4.78
N PRO A 34 -2.76 -2.30 4.69
CA PRO A 34 -2.85 -3.03 3.43
C PRO A 34 -4.30 -3.05 2.92
N TYR A 35 -4.44 -3.28 1.61
CA TYR A 35 -5.74 -3.56 1.02
C TYR A 35 -6.19 -4.99 1.36
N GLU A 36 -7.47 -5.15 1.64
CA GLU A 36 -8.11 -6.45 1.78
C GLU A 36 -8.76 -6.88 0.46
N GLN A 37 -8.76 -8.18 0.17
CA GLN A 37 -9.46 -8.68 -0.99
C GLN A 37 -10.94 -8.88 -0.70
N ARG A 38 -11.81 -8.13 -1.37
CA ARG A 38 -13.28 -8.23 -1.26
C ARG A 38 -13.91 -8.25 -2.66
N PHE A 39 -14.72 -9.25 -2.97
CA PHE A 39 -15.41 -9.40 -4.26
C PHE A 39 -14.52 -9.29 -5.52
N GLY A 40 -13.28 -9.81 -5.45
CA GLY A 40 -12.34 -9.74 -6.57
C GLY A 40 -11.66 -8.38 -6.76
N LEU A 41 -11.88 -7.44 -5.84
CA LEU A 41 -11.22 -6.13 -5.79
C LEU A 41 -10.33 -6.02 -4.54
N TYR A 42 -9.31 -5.18 -4.62
CA TYR A 42 -8.56 -4.76 -3.43
C TYR A 42 -9.25 -3.54 -2.83
N GLN A 43 -9.76 -3.65 -1.61
CA GLN A 43 -10.54 -2.61 -0.94
C GLN A 43 -9.96 -2.29 0.44
N LYS A 44 -10.11 -1.04 0.86
CA LYS A 44 -9.84 -0.62 2.24
C LYS A 44 -10.78 0.50 2.64
N ASP A 45 -11.18 0.48 3.91
CA ASP A 45 -12.05 1.48 4.49
C ASP A 45 -11.21 2.54 5.21
N LEU A 46 -11.49 3.81 4.92
CA LEU A 46 -10.75 4.94 5.44
C LEU A 46 -11.68 5.92 6.16
N ILE A 47 -11.16 6.50 7.23
CA ILE A 47 -11.82 7.56 7.97
C ILE A 47 -10.99 8.83 7.80
N CYS A 48 -11.60 9.89 7.30
CA CYS A 48 -10.92 11.19 7.22
C CYS A 48 -10.82 11.81 8.61
N GLU A 49 -9.61 11.99 9.13
CA GLU A 49 -9.42 12.61 10.46
C GLU A 49 -9.95 14.04 10.55
N ARG A 50 -10.01 14.76 9.42
CA ARG A 50 -10.45 16.16 9.37
C ARG A 50 -11.98 16.33 9.37
N CYS A 51 -12.69 15.57 8.52
CA CYS A 51 -14.14 15.72 8.37
C CYS A 51 -14.96 14.52 8.89
N LYS A 52 -14.27 13.51 9.43
CA LYS A 52 -14.82 12.25 9.96
C LYS A 52 -15.67 11.47 8.96
N ASN A 53 -15.53 11.75 7.67
CA ASN A 53 -16.19 11.01 6.61
C ASN A 53 -15.54 9.64 6.45
N VAL A 54 -16.35 8.59 6.43
CA VAL A 54 -15.93 7.22 6.15
C VAL A 54 -16.13 6.93 4.67
N PHE A 55 -15.15 6.35 4.01
CA PHE A 55 -15.21 6.00 2.60
C PHE A 55 -14.34 4.79 2.26
N THR A 56 -14.71 4.07 1.20
CA THR A 56 -13.98 2.89 0.74
C THR A 56 -13.18 3.22 -0.51
N VAL A 57 -11.89 2.87 -0.52
CA VAL A 57 -11.04 2.95 -1.71
C VAL A 57 -10.93 1.57 -2.32
N SER A 58 -11.09 1.47 -3.63
CA SER A 58 -10.96 0.21 -4.37
C SER A 58 -9.92 0.32 -5.49
N LYS A 59 -9.07 -0.70 -5.60
CA LYS A 59 -8.11 -0.88 -6.70
C LYS A 59 -8.48 -2.14 -7.48
N LYS A 60 -8.54 -2.01 -8.81
CA LYS A 60 -8.65 -3.17 -9.70
C LYS A 60 -7.32 -3.92 -9.65
N ARG A 61 -7.38 -5.24 -9.65
CA ARG A 61 -6.19 -6.07 -9.78
C ARG A 61 -5.70 -5.96 -11.22
N GLU A 62 -4.55 -5.31 -11.43
CA GLU A 62 -3.84 -5.45 -12.69
C GLU A 62 -3.19 -6.83 -12.71
N PRO A 63 -3.40 -7.65 -13.76
CA PRO A 63 -2.66 -8.89 -13.91
C PRO A 63 -1.18 -8.55 -14.08
N ILE A 64 -0.36 -8.99 -13.13
CA ILE A 64 1.09 -8.91 -13.23
C ILE A 64 1.50 -9.97 -14.25
N PHE A 65 1.73 -9.56 -15.50
CA PHE A 65 2.42 -10.42 -16.46
C PHE A 65 3.91 -10.34 -16.12
N GLU A 66 4.40 -11.28 -15.33
CA GLU A 66 5.84 -11.45 -15.15
C GLU A 66 6.45 -11.69 -16.54
N LYS A 67 7.26 -10.74 -17.01
CA LYS A 67 8.07 -10.96 -18.21
C LYS A 67 9.03 -12.07 -17.87
N GLN A 68 8.80 -13.25 -18.43
CA GLN A 68 9.76 -14.35 -18.42
C GLN A 68 11.02 -13.82 -19.11
N THR A 69 12.08 -13.58 -18.34
CA THR A 69 13.40 -13.30 -18.88
C THR A 69 13.88 -14.59 -19.54
N GLU A 70 13.93 -14.60 -20.87
CA GLU A 70 14.54 -15.68 -21.64
C GLU A 70 16.06 -15.73 -21.34
N VAL A 71 16.47 -16.90 -20.85
CA VAL A 71 17.78 -17.60 -20.86
C VAL A 71 19.06 -16.75 -20.92
#